data_AF-A0A8E2LDF7-F1
#
_entry.id   AF-A0A8E2LDF7-F1
#
_cell.length_a   1.000
_cell.length_b   1.000
_cell.length_c   1.000
_cell.angle_alpha   90.00
_cell.angle_beta   90.00
_cell.angle_gamma   90.00
#
_symmetry.space_group_name_H-M   'P 1'
#
loop_
_entity.id
_entity.type
_entity.pdbx_description
1 polymer ?
#
loop_
_entity_poly.entity_id
_entity_poly.type
_entity_poly.pdbx_seq_one_letter_code
_entity_poly.pdbx_strand_id
1 'polypeptide(L)'
;MNKFLLLIFGGLCIIVLAFSYKNWVSKGIAAEHNGRKIIAKIEQKEVEHKAAEIKKLIPDKNKKSPIVDFLRYRALSNNKVNLSIIGSNLVIESSTNFTFKGWESQLKSKLKSEYDELDNLEVKHYGFKSYSTSDFINSKKIDVVVKDNPDVIFIENFIINNYRQSISID
;
A
#
# COMPACT_ATOMS: atom_id res chain seq x y z
N MET A 1 30.82 -14.04 -70.67
CA MET A 1 29.79 -13.08 -70.16
C MET A 1 29.13 -13.53 -68.84
N ASN A 2 28.83 -14.83 -68.64
CA ASN A 2 28.09 -15.30 -67.47
C ASN A 2 28.78 -15.11 -66.09
N LYS A 3 30.12 -15.15 -66.00
CA LYS A 3 30.83 -14.98 -64.72
C LYS A 3 30.77 -13.55 -64.16
N PHE A 4 30.74 -12.54 -65.04
CA PHE A 4 30.65 -11.13 -64.64
C PHE A 4 29.25 -10.78 -64.14
N LEU A 5 28.22 -11.32 -64.80
CA LEU A 5 26.83 -11.14 -64.39
C LEU A 5 26.57 -11.75 -63.00
N LEU A 6 27.19 -12.89 -62.71
CA LEU A 6 27.10 -13.59 -61.42
C LEU A 6 27.75 -12.79 -60.27
N LEU A 7 28.88 -12.12 -60.53
CA LEU A 7 29.54 -11.24 -59.57
C LEU A 7 28.70 -9.98 -59.27
N ILE A 8 28.10 -9.38 -60.30
CA ILE A 8 27.20 -8.22 -60.14
C ILE A 8 25.97 -8.61 -59.30
N PHE A 9 25.37 -9.77 -59.59
CA PHE A 9 24.22 -10.28 -58.84
C PHE A 9 24.57 -10.60 -57.38
N GLY A 10 25.74 -11.22 -57.15
CA GLY A 10 26.25 -11.48 -55.80
C GLY A 10 26.47 -10.19 -54.99
N GLY A 11 27.06 -9.17 -55.61
CA GLY A 11 27.24 -7.85 -54.98
C GLY A 11 25.91 -7.17 -54.63
N LEU A 12 24.93 -7.24 -55.52
CA LEU A 12 23.58 -6.71 -55.30
C LEU A 12 22.88 -7.39 -54.12
N CYS A 13 22.96 -8.73 -54.02
CA CYS A 13 22.39 -9.46 -52.89
C CYS A 13 23.01 -9.05 -51.55
N ILE A 14 24.34 -8.87 -51.49
CA ILE A 14 25.02 -8.44 -50.26
C ILE A 14 24.57 -7.03 -49.84
N ILE A 15 24.43 -6.10 -50.79
CA ILE A 15 23.96 -4.74 -50.52
C ILE A 15 22.54 -4.76 -49.96
N VAL A 16 21.64 -5.54 -50.56
CA VAL A 16 20.25 -5.68 -50.10
C VAL A 16 20.20 -6.28 -48.69
N LEU A 17 20.99 -7.31 -48.42
CA LEU A 17 21.07 -7.92 -47.08
C LEU A 17 21.61 -6.94 -46.03
N ALA A 18 22.68 -6.21 -46.34
CA ALA A 18 23.24 -5.21 -45.42
C ALA A 18 22.25 -4.07 -45.13
N PHE A 19 21.55 -3.58 -46.16
CA PHE A 19 20.54 -2.54 -45.99
C PHE A 19 19.33 -3.03 -45.20
N SER A 20 18.90 -4.27 -45.44
CA SER A 20 17.78 -4.91 -44.74
C SER A 20 18.11 -5.12 -43.26
N TYR A 21 19.33 -5.60 -42.95
CA TYR A 21 19.81 -5.76 -41.58
C TYR A 21 19.86 -4.42 -40.84
N LYS A 22 20.47 -3.38 -41.44
CA LYS A 22 20.54 -2.04 -40.85
C LYS A 22 19.15 -1.47 -40.56
N ASN A 23 18.20 -1.64 -41.49
CA ASN A 23 16.82 -1.18 -41.32
C ASN A 23 16.08 -1.95 -40.21
N TRP A 24 16.29 -3.26 -40.10
CA TRP A 24 15.71 -4.08 -39.03
C TRP A 24 16.24 -3.69 -37.65
N VAL A 25 17.55 -3.53 -37.50
CA VAL A 25 18.18 -3.06 -36.25
C VAL A 25 17.69 -1.65 -35.87
N SER A 26 17.62 -0.73 -36.84
CA SER A 26 17.12 0.63 -36.58
C SER A 26 15.65 0.65 -36.12
N LYS A 27 14.79 -0.21 -36.69
CA LYS A 27 13.40 -0.35 -36.24
C LYS A 27 13.30 -0.94 -34.84
N GLY A 28 14.15 -1.91 -34.51
CA GLY A 28 14.24 -2.48 -33.16
C GLY A 28 14.58 -1.43 -32.09
N ILE A 29 15.62 -0.62 -32.34
CA ILE A 29 16.05 0.45 -31.42
C ILE A 29 14.95 1.52 -31.27
N ALA A 30 14.29 1.90 -32.38
CA ALA A 30 13.20 2.87 -32.35
C ALA A 30 11.99 2.35 -31.56
N ALA A 31 11.64 1.07 -31.70
CA ALA A 31 10.57 0.43 -30.95
C ALA A 31 10.88 0.39 -29.44
N GLU A 32 12.11 0.02 -29.05
CA GLU A 32 12.55 0.00 -27.65
C GLU A 32 12.52 1.41 -27.02
N HIS A 33 13.02 2.41 -27.74
CA HIS A 33 13.00 3.80 -27.28
C HIS A 33 11.58 4.36 -27.14
N ASN A 34 10.68 4.04 -28.09
CA ASN A 34 9.27 4.42 -27.98
C ASN A 34 8.58 3.70 -26.81
N GLY A 35 8.88 2.40 -26.59
CA GLY A 35 8.41 1.66 -25.43
C GLY A 35 8.84 2.30 -24.12
N ARG A 36 10.13 2.64 -23.99
CA ARG A 36 10.66 3.37 -22.81
C ARG A 36 9.97 4.72 -22.60
N LYS A 37 9.75 5.50 -23.67
CA LYS A 37 9.03 6.78 -23.59
C LYS A 37 7.59 6.62 -23.12
N ILE A 38 6.89 5.57 -23.57
CA ILE A 38 5.51 5.30 -23.15
C ILE A 38 5.49 4.94 -21.66
N ILE A 39 6.39 4.07 -21.20
CA ILE A 39 6.52 3.68 -19.79
C ILE A 39 6.82 4.92 -18.93
N ALA A 40 7.81 5.72 -19.29
CA ALA A 40 8.13 6.95 -18.57
C ALA A 40 6.96 7.93 -18.49
N LYS A 41 6.14 8.01 -19.55
CA LYS A 41 4.92 8.85 -19.55
C LYS A 41 3.83 8.29 -18.64
N ILE A 42 3.72 6.97 -18.52
CA ILE A 42 2.78 6.32 -17.59
C ILE A 42 3.24 6.56 -16.16
N GLU A 43 4.51 6.29 -15.86
CA GLU A 43 5.11 6.52 -14.54
C GLU A 43 4.96 7.98 -14.11
N GLN A 44 5.24 8.93 -15.01
CA GLN A 44 5.07 10.35 -14.73
C GLN A 44 3.61 10.71 -14.41
N LYS A 45 2.65 10.17 -15.17
CA LYS A 45 1.23 10.39 -14.90
C LYS A 45 0.79 9.80 -13.56
N GLU A 46 1.30 8.63 -13.20
CA GLU A 46 1.02 8.01 -11.90
C GLU A 46 1.57 8.86 -10.76
N VAL A 47 2.78 9.40 -10.90
CA VAL A 47 3.38 10.32 -9.93
C VAL A 47 2.56 11.61 -9.79
N GLU A 48 2.15 12.21 -10.90
CA GLU A 48 1.31 13.41 -10.91
C GLU A 48 -0.07 13.15 -10.28
N HIS A 49 -0.69 12.02 -10.62
CA HIS A 49 -1.97 11.59 -10.04
C HIS A 49 -1.86 11.41 -8.52
N LYS A 50 -0.83 10.66 -8.08
CA LYS A 50 -0.56 10.42 -6.66
C LYS A 50 -0.31 11.72 -5.90
N ALA A 51 0.46 12.65 -6.47
CA ALA A 51 0.72 13.95 -5.85
C ALA A 51 -0.56 14.80 -5.73
N ALA A 52 -1.41 14.78 -6.76
CA ALA A 52 -2.70 15.48 -6.74
C ALA A 52 -3.66 14.88 -5.69
N GLU A 53 -3.67 13.56 -5.54
CA GLU A 53 -4.49 12.86 -4.57
C GLU A 53 -4.03 13.11 -3.13
N ILE A 54 -2.72 13.02 -2.88
CA ILE A 54 -2.12 13.41 -1.59
C ILE A 54 -2.56 14.83 -1.24
N LYS A 55 -2.47 15.78 -2.17
CA LYS A 55 -2.84 17.19 -1.92
C LYS A 55 -4.29 17.36 -1.48
N LYS A 56 -5.22 16.51 -1.94
CA LYS A 56 -6.63 16.53 -1.53
C LYS A 56 -6.84 15.94 -0.14
N LEU A 57 -6.02 14.96 0.24
CA LEU A 57 -6.14 14.19 1.47
C LEU A 57 -5.29 14.73 2.62
N ILE A 58 -4.47 15.77 2.40
CA ILE A 58 -3.69 16.41 3.46
C ILE A 58 -4.65 16.80 4.60
N PRO A 59 -4.44 16.27 5.82
CA PRO A 59 -5.30 16.61 6.95
C PRO A 59 -5.13 18.09 7.31
N ASP A 60 -6.23 18.83 7.27
CA ASP A 60 -6.29 20.21 7.74
C ASP A 60 -6.47 20.19 9.27
N LYS A 61 -5.55 20.85 9.99
CA LYS A 61 -5.59 20.94 11.45
C LYS A 61 -6.89 21.58 11.97
N ASN A 62 -7.55 22.40 11.14
CA ASN A 62 -8.75 23.14 11.53
C ASN A 62 -10.06 22.50 11.05
N LYS A 63 -10.00 21.34 10.36
CA LYS A 63 -11.17 20.68 9.79
C LYS A 63 -11.22 19.22 10.22
N LYS A 64 -12.41 18.76 10.60
CA LYS A 64 -12.63 17.34 10.87
C LYS A 64 -12.55 16.58 9.55
N SER A 65 -11.45 15.86 9.32
CA SER A 65 -11.32 14.92 8.22
C SER A 65 -11.73 13.51 8.67
N PRO A 66 -12.40 12.73 7.81
CA PRO A 66 -12.62 11.30 8.05
C PRO A 66 -11.29 10.57 8.32
N ILE A 67 -11.30 9.61 9.26
CA ILE A 67 -10.12 8.79 9.57
C ILE A 67 -9.65 8.01 8.34
N VAL A 68 -10.58 7.59 7.47
CA VAL A 68 -10.25 6.91 6.22
C VAL A 68 -9.37 7.78 5.31
N ASP A 69 -9.65 9.08 5.19
CA ASP A 69 -8.84 9.99 4.38
C ASP A 69 -7.43 10.14 4.94
N PHE A 70 -7.30 10.14 6.28
CA PHE A 70 -6.00 10.13 6.93
C PHE A 70 -5.21 8.83 6.65
N LEU A 71 -5.87 7.67 6.71
CA LEU A 71 -5.24 6.39 6.38
C LEU A 71 -4.75 6.36 4.93
N ARG A 72 -5.58 6.85 4.00
CA ARG A 72 -5.22 6.97 2.57
C ARG A 72 -4.04 7.93 2.37
N TYR A 73 -4.06 9.10 3.02
CA TYR A 73 -2.95 10.05 3.01
C TYR A 73 -1.63 9.41 3.49
N ARG A 74 -1.67 8.66 4.61
CA ARG A 74 -0.49 7.97 5.15
C ARG A 74 -0.01 6.87 4.21
N ALA A 75 -0.91 6.08 3.64
CA ALA A 75 -0.57 5.03 2.70
C ALA A 75 0.07 5.58 1.41
N LEU A 76 -0.48 6.65 0.83
CA LEU A 76 0.10 7.29 -0.34
C LEU A 76 1.47 7.93 -0.02
N SER A 77 1.62 8.55 1.16
CA SER A 77 2.85 9.24 1.54
C SER A 77 3.99 8.28 1.90
N ASN A 78 3.68 7.19 2.61
CA ASN A 78 4.69 6.31 3.22
C ASN A 78 4.72 4.90 2.61
N ASN A 79 3.84 4.61 1.64
CA ASN A 79 3.63 3.28 1.04
C ASN A 79 3.25 2.18 2.05
N LYS A 80 2.87 2.57 3.27
CA LYS A 80 2.53 1.69 4.38
C LYS A 80 1.66 2.46 5.36
N VAL A 81 0.72 1.74 5.97
CA VAL A 81 -0.11 2.28 7.04
C VAL A 81 -0.32 1.22 8.12
N ASN A 82 -0.09 1.61 9.36
CA ASN A 82 -0.14 0.77 10.55
C ASN A 82 -1.33 1.15 11.40
N LEU A 83 -2.26 0.21 11.55
CA LEU A 83 -3.38 0.34 12.45
C LEU A 83 -3.16 -0.57 13.67
N SER A 84 -3.29 -0.02 14.86
CA SER A 84 -3.23 -0.80 16.10
C SER A 84 -4.58 -0.86 16.78
N ILE A 85 -4.94 -2.04 17.26
CA ILE A 85 -6.15 -2.28 18.02
C ILE A 85 -5.73 -2.71 19.41
N ILE A 86 -6.14 -1.93 20.39
CA ILE A 86 -5.90 -2.18 21.81
C ILE A 86 -7.20 -2.65 22.42
N GLY A 87 -7.16 -3.63 23.31
CA GLY A 87 -8.36 -3.95 24.07
C GLY A 87 -8.19 -5.15 24.99
N SER A 88 -9.32 -5.72 25.35
CA SER A 88 -9.44 -6.80 26.31
C SER A 88 -9.22 -8.18 25.66
N ASN A 89 -9.78 -9.22 26.27
CA ASN A 89 -9.77 -10.58 25.73
C ASN A 89 -10.36 -10.65 24.31
N LEU A 90 -11.30 -9.78 23.95
CA LEU A 90 -11.93 -9.76 22.63
C LEU A 90 -10.90 -9.52 21.51
N VAL A 91 -9.91 -8.65 21.75
CA VAL A 91 -8.82 -8.38 20.81
C VAL A 91 -7.85 -9.56 20.72
N ILE A 92 -7.68 -10.32 21.80
CA ILE A 92 -6.88 -11.55 21.78
C ILE A 92 -7.61 -12.59 20.91
N GLU A 93 -8.88 -12.83 21.17
CA GLU A 93 -9.68 -13.84 20.48
C GLU A 93 -9.79 -13.57 18.98
N SER A 94 -9.96 -12.30 18.57
CA SER A 94 -9.98 -11.93 17.16
C SER A 94 -8.62 -12.12 16.47
N SER A 95 -7.52 -11.97 17.21
CA SER A 95 -6.17 -12.17 16.66
C SER A 95 -5.77 -13.63 16.51
N THR A 96 -6.34 -14.55 17.30
CA THR A 96 -5.91 -15.96 17.36
C THR A 96 -6.87 -16.94 16.69
N ASN A 97 -8.16 -16.61 16.56
CA ASN A 97 -9.15 -17.52 15.97
C ASN A 97 -9.29 -17.30 14.46
N PHE A 98 -8.67 -18.18 13.66
CA PHE A 98 -8.79 -18.17 12.19
C PHE A 98 -10.24 -18.32 11.67
N THR A 99 -11.14 -18.90 12.49
CA THR A 99 -12.56 -19.06 12.16
C THR A 99 -13.42 -17.84 12.49
N PHE A 100 -12.95 -16.97 13.39
CA PHE A 100 -13.65 -15.74 13.78
C PHE A 100 -13.03 -14.56 13.04
N LYS A 101 -13.63 -14.18 11.91
CA LYS A 101 -13.31 -12.89 11.27
C LYS A 101 -13.98 -11.79 12.08
N GLY A 102 -13.27 -11.30 13.10
CA GLY A 102 -13.70 -10.17 13.92
C GLY A 102 -13.96 -8.91 13.08
N TRP A 103 -14.57 -7.90 13.70
CA TRP A 103 -14.92 -6.65 13.03
C TRP A 103 -13.70 -5.98 12.39
N GLU A 104 -12.52 -6.18 12.96
CA GLU A 104 -11.27 -5.64 12.46
C GLU A 104 -10.80 -6.27 11.15
N SER A 105 -10.98 -7.59 11.00
CA SER A 105 -10.72 -8.28 9.74
C SER A 105 -11.67 -7.80 8.64
N GLN A 106 -12.95 -7.57 9.00
CA GLN A 106 -13.95 -7.03 8.08
C GLN A 106 -13.64 -5.58 7.69
N LEU A 107 -13.25 -4.73 8.66
CA LEU A 107 -12.81 -3.37 8.42
C LEU A 107 -11.61 -3.34 7.46
N LYS A 108 -10.59 -4.16 7.72
CA LYS A 108 -9.42 -4.28 6.85
C LYS A 108 -9.82 -4.69 5.44
N SER A 109 -10.67 -5.71 5.30
CA SER A 109 -11.14 -6.18 3.99
C SER A 109 -11.93 -5.11 3.25
N LYS A 110 -12.79 -4.38 3.95
CA LYS A 110 -13.61 -3.31 3.37
C LYS A 110 -12.75 -2.15 2.88
N LEU A 111 -11.81 -1.69 3.71
CA LEU A 111 -10.86 -0.63 3.35
C LEU A 111 -10.04 -1.00 2.11
N LYS A 112 -9.50 -2.23 2.06
CA LYS A 112 -8.75 -2.72 0.89
C LYS A 112 -9.60 -2.84 -0.37
N SER A 113 -10.87 -3.19 -0.24
CA SER A 113 -11.77 -3.32 -1.40
C SER A 113 -12.22 -1.98 -1.98
N GLU A 114 -12.12 -0.89 -1.19
CA GLU A 114 -12.54 0.44 -1.60
C GLU A 114 -11.37 1.33 -2.06
N TYR A 115 -10.16 1.08 -1.56
CA TYR A 115 -8.99 1.93 -1.78
C TYR A 115 -7.75 1.09 -2.05
N ASP A 116 -7.30 1.08 -3.31
CA ASP A 116 -6.14 0.30 -3.76
C ASP A 116 -4.86 0.67 -2.99
N GLU A 117 -4.70 1.94 -2.62
CA GLU A 117 -3.55 2.41 -1.85
C GLU A 117 -3.47 1.80 -0.43
N LEU A 118 -4.57 1.24 0.09
CA LEU A 118 -4.61 0.60 1.40
C LEU A 118 -4.24 -0.90 1.36
N ASP A 119 -3.75 -1.43 0.24
CA ASP A 119 -3.35 -2.84 0.19
C ASP A 119 -2.20 -3.17 1.17
N ASN A 120 -1.34 -2.21 1.48
CA ASN A 120 -0.29 -2.35 2.50
C ASN A 120 -0.75 -1.99 3.92
N LEU A 121 -2.06 -2.00 4.20
CA LEU A 121 -2.61 -1.81 5.54
C LEU A 121 -2.27 -3.01 6.46
N GLU A 122 -1.45 -2.75 7.46
CA GLU A 122 -1.15 -3.68 8.56
C GLU A 122 -2.05 -3.39 9.75
N VAL A 123 -2.59 -4.45 10.35
CA VAL A 123 -3.43 -4.37 11.56
C VAL A 123 -2.73 -5.19 12.63
N LYS A 124 -2.38 -4.53 13.74
CA LYS A 124 -1.74 -5.16 14.91
C LYS A 124 -2.69 -5.19 16.09
N HIS A 125 -2.69 -6.30 16.81
CA HIS A 125 -3.59 -6.54 17.92
C HIS A 125 -2.82 -6.54 19.24
N TYR A 126 -3.30 -5.75 20.19
CA TYR A 126 -2.76 -5.59 21.53
C TYR A 126 -3.85 -5.89 22.54
N GLY A 127 -4.11 -7.18 22.73
CA GLY A 127 -5.06 -7.66 23.72
C GLY A 127 -4.41 -7.85 25.09
N PHE A 128 -5.00 -7.26 26.13
CA PHE A 128 -4.53 -7.35 27.50
C PHE A 128 -5.52 -8.11 28.36
N LYS A 129 -5.17 -9.37 28.66
CA LYS A 129 -6.06 -10.28 29.38
C LYS A 129 -6.33 -9.81 30.80
N SER A 130 -7.61 -9.74 31.17
CA SER A 130 -8.08 -9.34 32.51
C SER A 130 -7.81 -7.89 32.93
N TYR A 131 -7.35 -7.03 32.02
CA TYR A 131 -7.07 -5.62 32.33
C TYR A 131 -8.37 -4.81 32.35
N SER A 132 -8.52 -3.90 33.32
CA SER A 132 -9.44 -2.76 33.24
C SER A 132 -8.79 -1.56 32.52
N THR A 133 -9.56 -0.51 32.27
CA THR A 133 -9.04 0.76 31.77
C THR A 133 -8.01 1.35 32.72
N SER A 134 -8.26 1.31 34.02
CA SER A 134 -7.31 1.77 35.04
C SER A 134 -6.02 0.95 35.03
N ASP A 135 -6.12 -0.38 34.92
CA ASP A 135 -4.96 -1.26 34.81
C ASP A 135 -4.14 -0.91 33.57
N PHE A 136 -4.79 -0.74 32.41
CA PHE A 136 -4.14 -0.39 31.14
C PHE A 136 -3.38 0.94 31.20
N ILE A 137 -3.99 1.98 31.78
CA ILE A 137 -3.36 3.31 31.93
C ILE A 137 -2.17 3.23 32.89
N ASN A 138 -2.33 2.61 34.05
CA ASN A 138 -1.32 2.60 35.12
C ASN A 138 -0.11 1.71 34.79
N SER A 139 -0.30 0.69 33.97
CA SER A 139 0.74 -0.31 33.65
C SER A 139 1.64 0.09 32.47
N LYS A 140 1.52 1.31 31.95
CA LYS A 140 2.30 1.83 30.80
C LYS A 140 2.26 0.91 29.56
N LYS A 141 1.20 0.12 29.40
CA LYS A 141 1.09 -0.81 28.25
C LYS A 141 0.95 -0.11 26.92
N ILE A 142 0.51 1.15 26.93
CA ILE A 142 0.50 2.01 25.76
C ILE A 142 1.90 2.13 25.13
N ASP A 143 2.99 2.07 25.92
CA ASP A 143 4.36 2.18 25.43
C ASP A 143 4.72 1.06 24.44
N VAL A 144 4.18 -0.14 24.66
CA VAL A 144 4.36 -1.30 23.77
C VAL A 144 3.70 -1.03 22.41
N VAL A 145 2.54 -0.35 22.42
CA VAL A 145 1.81 -0.01 21.20
C VAL A 145 2.50 1.13 20.45
N VAL A 146 2.96 2.16 21.18
CA VAL A 146 3.65 3.32 20.61
C VAL A 146 4.97 2.91 19.95
N LYS A 147 5.69 1.91 20.48
CA LYS A 147 6.93 1.38 19.90
C LYS A 147 6.76 0.93 18.45
N ASP A 148 5.56 0.50 18.07
CA ASP A 148 5.24 0.04 16.73
C ASP A 148 4.85 1.17 15.76
N ASN A 149 4.93 2.43 16.21
CA ASN A 149 4.64 3.63 15.44
C ASN A 149 3.32 3.53 14.66
N PRO A 150 2.18 3.35 15.36
CA PRO A 150 0.88 3.26 14.74
C PRO A 150 0.48 4.61 14.13
N ASP A 151 -0.16 4.57 12.97
CA ASP A 151 -0.81 5.74 12.36
C ASP A 151 -2.15 6.03 13.04
N VAL A 152 -2.90 4.97 13.35
CA VAL A 152 -4.20 5.04 14.02
C VAL A 152 -4.26 3.97 15.11
N ILE A 153 -4.80 4.33 16.26
CA ILE A 153 -5.07 3.42 17.37
C ILE A 153 -6.59 3.37 17.58
N PHE A 154 -7.16 2.17 17.48
CA PHE A 154 -8.50 1.89 18.00
C PHE A 154 -8.38 1.31 19.41
N ILE A 155 -9.15 1.86 20.33
CA ILE A 155 -9.24 1.36 21.71
C ILE A 155 -10.61 0.70 21.85
N GLU A 156 -10.61 -0.63 21.96
CA GLU A 156 -11.74 -1.41 22.43
C GLU A 156 -11.76 -1.32 23.96
N ASN A 157 -12.88 -0.81 24.50
CA ASN A 157 -12.99 -0.54 25.93
C ASN A 157 -12.95 -1.83 26.75
N PHE A 158 -12.30 -1.78 27.91
CA PHE A 158 -12.20 -2.91 28.84
C PHE A 158 -13.49 -3.16 29.65
N ILE A 159 -14.66 -3.07 29.00
CA ILE A 159 -15.99 -2.93 29.61
C ILE A 159 -16.25 -4.00 30.67
N ILE A 160 -15.98 -5.27 30.36
CA ILE A 160 -16.24 -6.39 31.28
C ILE A 160 -15.42 -6.25 32.57
N ASN A 161 -14.15 -5.89 32.46
CA ASN A 161 -13.27 -5.78 33.62
C ASN A 161 -13.51 -4.47 34.38
N ASN A 162 -13.85 -3.39 33.68
CA ASN A 162 -14.29 -2.14 34.31
C ASN A 162 -15.51 -2.39 35.19
N TYR A 163 -16.52 -3.08 34.66
CA TYR A 163 -17.72 -3.45 35.41
C TYR A 163 -17.38 -4.27 36.66
N ARG A 164 -16.55 -5.32 36.51
CA ARG A 164 -16.14 -6.19 37.64
C ARG A 164 -15.39 -5.44 38.75
N GLN A 165 -14.62 -4.41 38.39
CA GLN A 165 -13.83 -3.60 39.32
C GLN A 165 -14.57 -2.33 39.77
N SER A 166 -15.84 -2.14 39.39
CA SER A 166 -16.62 -0.93 39.67
C SER A 166 -15.92 0.36 39.20
N ILE A 167 -15.20 0.29 38.08
CA ILE A 167 -14.57 1.44 37.44
C ILE A 167 -15.62 2.11 36.55
N SER A 168 -15.94 3.36 36.86
CA SER A 168 -16.81 4.18 36.02
C SER A 168 -16.09 4.56 34.72
N ILE A 169 -16.85 4.69 33.63
CA ILE A 169 -16.38 5.09 32.29
C ILE A 169 -16.85 6.53 31.98
N ASP A 170 -17.26 7.28 33.00
CA ASP A 170 -17.72 8.67 32.88
C ASP A 170 -16.65 9.61 32.32
#